data_AF-A0A6L7ST56-F1
#
_entry.id   AF-A0A6L7ST56-F1
#
_cell.length_a   1.000
_cell.length_b   1.000
_cell.length_c   1.000
_cell.angle_alpha   90.00
_cell.angle_beta   90.00
_cell.angle_gamma   90.00
#
_symmetry.space_group_name_H-M   'P 1'
#
loop_
_entity.id
_entity.type
_entity.pdbx_description
1 polymer ?
#
loop_
_entity_poly.entity_id
_entity_poly.type
_entity_poly.pdbx_seq_one_letter_code
_entity_poly.pdbx_strand_id
1 'polypeptide(L)'
;MIGTSVGPTAKTNAPVKQSTEQALLEIRRRSGLTWELLSTLFNVSRRTIHHWANGKSPSVQHEYQIRRTRDAIRHLDEGAQRTTRDRLLVIENGLSLFELLAESRYDEVMSQVAGAGSVATIGSAVEISEEERERRRPQTPDLLLGALQDRPNIEAKPARILRPARRN
;
A
#
# COMPACT_ATOMS: atom_id res chain seq x y z
N MET A 1 7.54 32.02 -39.89
CA MET A 1 8.13 31.96 -38.54
C MET A 1 7.47 30.79 -37.82
N ILE A 2 8.25 29.77 -37.47
CA ILE A 2 7.77 28.46 -37.01
C ILE A 2 7.61 28.54 -35.48
N GLY A 3 6.38 28.38 -34.99
CA GLY A 3 6.08 28.35 -33.56
C GLY A 3 6.23 26.93 -33.01
N THR A 4 7.29 26.68 -32.25
CA THR A 4 7.53 25.39 -31.60
C THR A 4 6.64 25.27 -30.36
N SER A 5 5.55 24.51 -30.47
CA SER A 5 4.72 24.08 -29.35
C SER A 5 5.43 22.94 -28.61
N VAL A 6 6.03 23.23 -27.46
CA VAL A 6 6.57 22.22 -26.56
C VAL A 6 5.44 21.77 -25.63
N GLY A 7 4.82 20.62 -25.96
CA GLY A 7 3.81 20.00 -25.10
C GLY A 7 4.41 19.47 -23.80
N PRO A 8 3.67 19.46 -22.69
CA PRO A 8 4.14 18.88 -21.44
C PRO A 8 4.28 17.37 -21.59
N THR A 9 5.47 16.86 -21.29
CA THR A 9 5.75 15.44 -21.19
C THR A 9 4.98 14.87 -20.00
N ALA A 10 3.82 14.28 -20.28
CA ALA A 10 3.15 13.40 -19.35
C ALA A 10 4.10 12.23 -19.04
N LYS A 11 4.71 12.26 -17.84
CA LYS A 11 5.43 11.11 -17.31
C LYS A 11 4.42 9.99 -17.12
N THR A 12 4.34 9.08 -18.09
CA THR A 12 3.64 7.81 -17.96
C THR A 12 4.21 7.10 -16.74
N ASN A 13 3.45 7.12 -15.64
CA ASN A 13 3.81 6.50 -14.37
C ASN A 13 3.67 4.98 -14.53
N ALA A 14 4.63 4.35 -15.21
CA ALA A 14 4.71 2.90 -15.26
C ALA A 14 4.88 2.39 -13.82
N PRO A 15 4.14 1.35 -13.39
CA PRO A 15 4.25 0.82 -12.05
C PRO A 15 5.69 0.35 -11.83
N VAL A 16 6.44 1.07 -11.00
CA VAL A 16 7.82 0.73 -10.64
C VAL A 16 7.78 -0.67 -10.02
N LYS A 17 8.37 -1.67 -10.70
CA LYS A 17 8.60 -2.98 -10.09
C LYS A 17 9.46 -2.77 -8.85
N GLN A 18 8.84 -2.86 -7.66
CA GLN A 18 9.56 -2.74 -6.40
C GLN A 18 10.61 -3.86 -6.30
N SER A 19 11.84 -3.52 -5.93
CA SER A 19 12.93 -4.48 -5.83
C SER A 19 12.67 -5.52 -4.73
N THR A 20 13.32 -6.69 -4.84
CA THR A 20 13.25 -7.75 -3.80
C THR A 20 13.68 -7.23 -2.43
N GLU A 21 14.73 -6.40 -2.38
CA GLU A 21 15.18 -5.72 -1.18
C GLU A 21 14.04 -4.92 -0.53
N GLN A 22 13.37 -4.05 -1.31
CA GLN A 22 12.26 -3.24 -0.81
C GLN A 22 11.11 -4.11 -0.30
N ALA A 23 10.84 -5.22 -0.98
CA ALA A 23 9.81 -6.17 -0.56
C ALA A 23 10.13 -6.80 0.80
N LEU A 24 11.37 -7.28 1.00
CA LEU A 24 11.81 -7.89 2.27
C LEU A 24 11.81 -6.87 3.42
N LEU A 25 12.29 -5.65 3.17
CA LEU A 25 12.26 -4.58 4.17
C LEU A 25 10.82 -4.18 4.53
N GLU A 26 9.92 -4.15 3.54
CA GLU A 26 8.49 -3.87 3.78
C GLU A 26 7.84 -4.96 4.62
N ILE A 27 8.05 -6.24 4.26
CA ILE A 27 7.59 -7.39 5.04
C ILE A 27 8.02 -7.22 6.50
N ARG A 28 9.31 -6.96 6.72
CA ARG A 28 9.89 -6.84 8.06
C ARG A 28 9.29 -5.67 8.85
N ARG A 29 9.15 -4.52 8.20
CA ARG A 29 8.58 -3.30 8.80
C ARG A 29 7.12 -3.49 9.22
N ARG A 30 6.31 -4.18 8.42
CA ARG A 30 4.87 -4.38 8.69
C ARG A 30 4.58 -5.52 9.66
N SER A 31 5.31 -6.63 9.54
CA SER A 31 5.06 -7.85 10.33
C SER A 31 5.92 -7.99 11.58
N GLY A 32 7.05 -7.31 11.65
CA GLY A 32 8.01 -7.49 12.73
C GLY A 32 8.65 -8.86 12.81
N LEU A 33 8.65 -9.61 11.71
CA LEU A 33 9.43 -10.83 11.60
C LEU A 33 10.92 -10.50 11.69
N THR A 34 11.66 -11.37 12.36
CA THR A 34 13.12 -11.27 12.40
C THR A 34 13.70 -11.87 11.13
N TRP A 35 14.97 -11.58 10.84
CA TRP A 35 15.67 -12.25 9.74
C TRP A 35 15.65 -13.77 9.89
N GLU A 36 15.66 -14.28 11.12
CA GLU A 36 15.58 -15.70 11.42
C GLU A 36 14.24 -16.30 10.99
N LEU A 37 13.13 -15.64 11.33
CA LEU A 37 11.80 -16.10 10.92
C LEU A 37 11.59 -15.98 9.41
N LEU A 38 12.20 -14.99 8.76
CA LEU A 38 12.17 -14.90 7.29
C LEU A 38 12.98 -16.04 6.65
N SER A 39 14.10 -16.46 7.22
CA SER A 39 14.80 -17.66 6.72
C SER A 39 13.94 -18.91 6.84
N THR A 40 13.25 -19.08 7.97
CA THR A 40 12.31 -20.20 8.16
C THR A 40 11.15 -20.13 7.16
N LEU A 41 10.56 -18.95 6.96
CA LEU A 41 9.41 -18.75 6.08
C LEU A 41 9.73 -19.04 4.61
N PHE A 42 10.95 -18.73 4.15
CA PHE A 42 11.37 -19.00 2.78
C PHE A 42 12.20 -20.29 2.66
N ASN A 43 12.37 -21.06 3.73
CA ASN A 43 13.19 -22.27 3.79
C ASN A 43 14.62 -22.08 3.20
N VAL A 44 15.29 -20.99 3.59
CA VAL A 44 16.65 -20.67 3.17
C VAL A 44 17.52 -20.30 4.36
N SER A 45 18.84 -20.25 4.17
CA SER A 45 19.72 -19.75 5.22
C SER A 45 19.47 -18.26 5.52
N ARG A 46 19.67 -17.85 6.77
CA ARG A 46 19.66 -16.43 7.16
C ARG A 46 20.62 -15.58 6.31
N ARG A 47 21.79 -16.14 5.95
CA ARG A 47 22.78 -15.47 5.09
C ARG A 47 22.20 -15.17 3.70
N THR A 48 21.41 -16.08 3.15
CA THR A 48 20.71 -15.90 1.87
C THR A 48 19.73 -14.73 1.94
N ILE A 49 18.93 -14.64 3.01
CA ILE A 49 18.00 -13.52 3.22
C ILE A 49 18.75 -12.19 3.29
N HIS A 50 19.85 -12.12 4.03
CA HIS A 50 20.68 -10.90 4.10
C HIS A 50 21.25 -10.50 2.74
N HIS A 51 21.68 -11.48 1.92
CA HIS A 51 22.15 -11.18 0.56
C HIS A 51 21.05 -10.54 -0.29
N TRP A 52 19.81 -11.03 -0.21
CA TRP A 52 18.69 -10.44 -0.92
C TRP A 52 18.29 -9.07 -0.40
N ALA A 53 18.38 -8.87 0.92
CA ALA A 53 18.20 -7.55 1.53
C ALA A 53 19.29 -6.54 1.13
N ASN A 54 20.47 -7.01 0.72
CA ASN A 54 21.56 -6.18 0.20
C ASN A 54 21.55 -6.08 -1.34
N GLY A 55 20.42 -6.43 -1.98
CA GLY A 55 20.21 -6.22 -3.41
C GLY A 55 20.67 -7.37 -4.33
N LYS A 56 21.12 -8.51 -3.79
CA LYS A 56 21.34 -9.69 -4.65
C LYS A 56 20.02 -10.28 -5.10
N SER A 57 19.91 -10.61 -6.38
CA SER A 57 18.69 -11.20 -6.92
C SER A 57 18.47 -12.63 -6.40
N PRO A 58 17.25 -12.96 -5.94
CA PRO A 58 16.86 -14.34 -5.64
C PRO A 58 16.59 -15.13 -6.94
N SER A 59 16.28 -16.43 -6.81
CA SER A 59 15.69 -17.17 -7.94
C SER A 59 14.27 -16.68 -8.22
N VAL A 60 13.76 -16.92 -9.44
CA VAL A 60 12.40 -16.53 -9.86
C VAL A 60 11.32 -17.05 -8.91
N GLN A 61 11.47 -18.28 -8.42
CA GLN A 61 10.55 -18.88 -7.45
C GLN A 61 10.50 -18.09 -6.14
N HIS A 62 11.66 -17.75 -5.57
CA HIS A 62 11.72 -16.99 -4.32
C HIS A 62 11.28 -15.53 -4.54
N GLU A 63 11.55 -14.93 -5.70
CA GLU A 63 11.02 -13.60 -6.03
C GLU A 63 9.48 -13.60 -6.03
N TYR A 64 8.88 -14.65 -6.61
CA TYR A 64 7.44 -14.84 -6.58
C TYR A 64 6.92 -15.02 -5.14
N GLN A 65 7.53 -15.89 -4.35
CA GLN A 65 7.15 -16.11 -2.95
C GLN A 65 7.27 -14.83 -2.12
N ILE A 66 8.38 -14.09 -2.22
CA ILE A 66 8.58 -12.82 -1.52
C ILE A 66 7.49 -11.82 -1.88
N ARG A 67 7.14 -11.72 -3.17
CA ARG A 67 6.05 -10.84 -3.61
C ARG A 67 4.70 -11.26 -3.02
N ARG A 68 4.36 -12.55 -3.10
CA ARG A 68 3.10 -13.08 -2.55
C ARG A 68 3.00 -12.92 -1.04
N THR A 69 4.07 -13.22 -0.31
CA THR A 69 4.15 -13.01 1.13
C THR A 69 3.98 -11.53 1.50
N ARG A 70 4.63 -10.63 0.74
CA ARG A 70 4.47 -9.18 0.95
C ARG A 70 3.02 -8.73 0.74
N ASP A 71 2.37 -9.23 -0.31
CA ASP A 71 0.96 -8.89 -0.58
C ASP A 71 0.06 -9.43 0.55
N ALA A 72 0.24 -10.67 0.99
CA ALA A 72 -0.47 -11.23 2.15
C ALA A 72 -0.27 -10.40 3.42
N ILE A 73 0.96 -9.99 3.71
CA ILE A 73 1.26 -9.15 4.87
C ILE A 73 0.59 -7.78 4.76
N ARG A 74 0.45 -7.20 3.57
CA ARG A 74 -0.30 -5.95 3.39
C ARG A 74 -1.79 -6.10 3.75
N HIS A 75 -2.38 -7.27 3.51
CA HIS A 75 -3.76 -7.55 3.90
C HIS A 75 -3.91 -7.85 5.39
N LEU A 76 -2.86 -8.38 6.02
CA LEU A 76 -2.81 -8.67 7.46
C LEU A 76 -2.46 -7.46 8.33
N ASP A 77 -1.83 -6.44 7.76
CA ASP A 77 -1.30 -5.31 8.51
C ASP A 77 -2.42 -4.40 9.03
N GLU A 78 -2.69 -4.51 10.32
CA GLU A 78 -3.68 -3.69 11.06
C GLU A 78 -3.09 -2.34 11.52
N GLY A 79 -1.89 -1.98 11.06
CA GLY A 79 -1.24 -0.70 11.35
C GLY A 79 -0.26 -0.73 12.53
N ALA A 80 -0.21 -1.84 13.28
CA ALA A 80 0.75 -2.06 14.35
C ALA A 80 1.55 -3.35 14.13
N GLN A 81 2.88 -3.20 14.04
CA GLN A 81 3.80 -4.30 13.76
C GLN A 81 3.66 -5.48 14.75
N ARG A 82 3.45 -5.17 16.04
CA ARG A 82 3.28 -6.19 17.07
C ARG A 82 1.99 -7.01 16.88
N THR A 83 0.88 -6.34 16.57
CA THR A 83 -0.41 -6.99 16.32
C THR A 83 -0.32 -7.93 15.12
N THR A 84 0.28 -7.47 14.02
CA THR A 84 0.51 -8.29 12.83
C THR A 84 1.38 -9.51 13.16
N ARG A 85 2.42 -9.34 13.97
CA ARG A 85 3.29 -10.44 14.42
C ARG A 85 2.52 -11.46 15.24
N ASP A 86 1.79 -11.00 16.24
CA ASP A 86 1.05 -11.87 17.16
C ASP A 86 0.02 -12.67 16.36
N ARG A 87 -0.73 -12.02 15.46
CA ARG A 87 -1.68 -12.68 14.56
C ARG A 87 -1.03 -13.71 13.63
N LEU A 88 0.17 -13.44 13.11
CA LEU A 88 0.90 -14.39 12.27
C LEU A 88 1.32 -15.66 13.02
N LEU A 89 1.63 -15.54 14.31
CA LEU A 89 2.22 -16.61 15.12
C LEU A 89 1.22 -17.34 16.01
N VAL A 90 0.02 -16.80 16.20
CA VAL A 90 -1.08 -17.50 16.86
C VAL A 90 -1.46 -18.73 16.03
N ILE A 91 -1.66 -19.85 16.72
CA ILE A 91 -2.08 -21.11 16.14
C ILE A 91 -3.60 -21.17 16.20
N GLU A 92 -4.25 -21.25 15.05
CA GLU A 92 -5.70 -21.41 14.91
C GLU A 92 -5.98 -22.69 14.13
N ASN A 93 -6.89 -23.54 14.61
CA ASN A 93 -7.19 -24.83 13.97
C ASN A 93 -5.97 -25.74 13.73
N GLY A 94 -4.95 -25.63 14.61
CA GLY A 94 -3.75 -26.46 14.58
C GLY A 94 -2.60 -25.94 13.71
N LEU A 95 -2.78 -24.83 12.98
CA LEU A 95 -1.71 -24.18 12.21
C LEU A 95 -1.70 -22.67 12.44
N SER A 96 -0.53 -22.06 12.35
CA SER A 96 -0.40 -20.61 12.33
C SER A 96 -0.46 -20.06 10.90
N LEU A 97 -0.86 -18.80 10.75
CA LEU A 97 -0.78 -18.10 9.46
C LEU A 97 0.67 -18.05 8.93
N PHE A 98 1.65 -18.00 9.83
CA PHE A 98 3.06 -18.09 9.51
C PHE A 98 3.42 -19.42 8.83
N GLU A 99 2.94 -20.55 9.36
CA GLU A 99 3.17 -21.87 8.76
C GLU A 99 2.48 -21.98 7.40
N LEU A 100 1.24 -21.47 7.25
CA LEU A 100 0.57 -21.43 5.96
C LEU A 100 1.36 -20.61 4.91
N LEU A 101 1.96 -19.48 5.32
CA LEU A 101 2.83 -18.71 4.44
C LEU A 101 4.11 -19.47 4.08
N ALA A 102 4.71 -20.20 5.03
CA ALA A 102 5.88 -21.03 4.79
C ALA A 102 5.61 -22.17 3.82
N GLU A 103 4.41 -22.77 3.90
CA GLU A 103 3.91 -23.79 2.97
C GLU A 103 3.43 -23.22 1.62
N SER A 104 3.56 -21.90 1.40
CA SER A 104 3.07 -21.20 0.20
C SER A 104 1.55 -21.33 -0.03
N ARG A 105 0.76 -21.60 1.02
CA ARG A 105 -0.70 -21.72 1.01
C ARG A 105 -1.38 -20.35 1.14
N TYR A 106 -1.03 -19.45 0.22
CA TYR A 106 -1.47 -18.05 0.28
C TYR A 106 -2.98 -17.88 0.20
N ASP A 107 -3.67 -18.71 -0.58
CA ASP A 107 -5.12 -18.60 -0.75
C ASP A 107 -5.88 -18.92 0.54
N GLU A 108 -5.35 -19.83 1.37
CA GLU A 108 -5.91 -20.15 2.68
C GLU A 108 -5.68 -19.03 3.69
N VAL A 109 -4.49 -18.42 3.67
CA VAL A 109 -4.20 -17.21 4.46
C VAL A 109 -5.21 -16.13 4.11
N MET A 110 -5.42 -15.86 2.81
CA MET A 110 -6.40 -14.85 2.39
C MET A 110 -7.83 -15.22 2.79
N SER A 111 -8.20 -16.51 2.73
CA SER A 111 -9.52 -16.98 3.13
C SER A 111 -9.74 -16.83 4.64
N GLN A 112 -8.73 -17.08 5.48
CA GLN A 112 -8.81 -16.87 6.92
C GLN A 112 -8.82 -15.38 7.29
N VAL A 113 -8.05 -14.56 6.59
CA VAL A 113 -8.06 -13.09 6.78
C VAL A 113 -9.40 -12.50 6.36
N ALA A 114 -9.92 -12.92 5.22
CA ALA A 114 -11.23 -12.53 4.73
C ALA A 114 -12.32 -13.03 5.68
N GLY A 115 -12.25 -14.28 6.16
CA GLY A 115 -13.21 -14.86 7.10
C GLY A 115 -13.24 -14.18 8.47
N ALA A 116 -12.07 -13.82 9.01
CA ALA A 116 -11.96 -13.02 10.23
C ALA A 116 -12.38 -11.55 10.03
N GLY A 117 -12.31 -11.05 8.80
CA GLY A 117 -12.74 -9.70 8.39
C GLY A 117 -14.08 -9.64 7.66
N SER A 118 -14.86 -10.73 7.60
CA SER A 118 -16.05 -10.83 6.75
C SER A 118 -17.28 -10.21 7.40
N VAL A 119 -17.18 -8.93 7.78
CA VAL A 119 -18.28 -7.96 7.64
C VAL A 119 -17.69 -6.60 7.24
N ALA A 120 -16.84 -6.58 6.21
CA ALA A 120 -16.70 -5.41 5.36
C ALA A 120 -17.03 -5.83 3.93
N THR A 121 -18.30 -6.22 3.75
CA THR A 121 -18.91 -6.24 2.42
C THR A 121 -18.79 -4.81 1.88
N ILE A 122 -17.86 -4.59 0.97
CA ILE A 122 -17.97 -3.52 -0.01
C ILE A 122 -19.28 -3.84 -0.76
N GLY A 123 -20.39 -3.23 -0.33
CA GLY A 123 -21.68 -3.32 -1.01
C GLY A 123 -22.67 -4.38 -0.54
N SER A 124 -22.84 -4.63 0.77
CA SER A 124 -24.18 -5.06 1.22
C SER A 124 -24.99 -3.80 1.40
N ALA A 125 -25.96 -3.58 0.52
CA ALA A 125 -26.88 -2.48 0.59
C ALA A 125 -27.60 -2.51 1.95
N VAL A 126 -27.13 -1.71 2.91
CA VAL A 126 -28.03 -1.17 3.92
C VAL A 126 -29.12 -0.49 3.10
N GLU A 127 -30.35 -0.97 3.17
CA GLU A 127 -31.50 -0.26 2.64
C GLU A 127 -31.54 1.10 3.32
N ILE A 128 -30.95 2.10 2.67
CA ILE A 128 -30.98 3.47 3.12
C ILE A 128 -32.45 3.87 3.15
N SER A 129 -32.99 4.08 4.36
CA SER A 129 -34.34 4.61 4.58
C SER A 129 -34.57 5.81 3.67
N GLU A 130 -35.78 5.95 3.16
CA GLU A 130 -36.17 7.02 2.24
C GLU A 130 -35.80 8.42 2.78
N GLU A 131 -35.89 8.59 4.10
CA GLU A 131 -35.52 9.81 4.83
C GLU A 131 -34.03 10.16 4.70
N GLU A 132 -33.17 9.15 4.68
CA GLU A 132 -31.72 9.31 4.62
C GLU A 132 -31.24 9.50 3.16
N ARG A 133 -32.06 9.10 2.16
CA ARG A 133 -31.87 9.50 0.76
C ARG A 133 -32.25 10.96 0.55
N GLU A 134 -33.31 11.44 1.19
CA GLU A 134 -33.77 12.83 1.06
C GLU A 134 -32.72 13.81 1.63
N ARG A 135 -32.12 13.50 2.79
CA ARG A 135 -31.05 14.31 3.40
C ARG A 135 -29.81 14.46 2.53
N ARG A 136 -29.56 13.50 1.63
CA ARG A 136 -28.39 13.46 0.75
C ARG A 136 -28.69 13.97 -0.65
N ARG A 137 -29.90 14.46 -0.91
CA ARG A 137 -30.20 15.04 -2.22
C ARG A 137 -29.33 16.28 -2.44
N PRO A 138 -28.58 16.34 -3.55
CA PRO A 138 -27.86 17.55 -3.91
C PRO A 138 -28.85 18.70 -4.09
N GLN A 139 -28.41 19.91 -3.76
CA GLN A 139 -29.22 21.11 -3.94
C GLN A 139 -29.61 21.28 -5.42
N THR A 140 -30.81 21.79 -5.66
CA THR A 140 -31.33 21.97 -7.02
C THR A 140 -30.45 22.94 -7.82
N PRO A 141 -30.22 22.67 -9.12
CA PRO A 141 -29.35 23.50 -9.97
C PRO A 141 -29.70 25.00 -9.97
N ASP A 142 -30.97 25.36 -9.85
CA ASP A 142 -31.41 26.77 -9.80
C ASP A 142 -30.84 27.54 -8.59
N LEU A 143 -30.54 26.87 -7.48
CA LEU A 143 -29.87 27.48 -6.32
C LEU A 143 -28.35 27.62 -6.54
N LEU A 144 -27.75 26.76 -7.36
CA LEU A 144 -26.31 26.79 -7.67
C LEU A 144 -25.97 27.88 -8.69
N LEU A 145 -26.93 28.30 -9.51
CA LEU A 145 -26.75 29.33 -10.54
C LEU A 145 -26.74 30.77 -9.98
N GLY A 146 -27.17 30.98 -8.73
CA GLY A 146 -27.10 32.29 -8.04
C GLY A 146 -25.74 32.60 -7.40
N ALA A 147 -24.85 31.61 -7.30
CA ALA A 147 -23.50 31.81 -6.78
C ALA A 147 -22.63 32.44 -7.88
N LEU A 148 -22.50 33.77 -7.84
CA LEU A 148 -21.48 34.51 -8.57
C LEU A 148 -20.13 33.80 -8.35
N GLN A 149 -19.40 33.46 -9.41
CA GLN A 149 -18.09 32.82 -9.27
C GLN A 149 -17.13 33.78 -8.57
N ASP A 150 -17.01 33.66 -7.25
CA ASP A 150 -15.95 34.29 -6.50
C ASP A 150 -14.63 33.71 -7.00
N ARG A 151 -13.90 34.52 -7.77
CA ARG A 151 -12.52 34.22 -8.11
C ARG A 151 -11.78 33.99 -6.80
N PRO A 152 -11.09 32.85 -6.61
CA PRO A 152 -10.31 32.66 -5.40
C PRO A 152 -9.24 33.75 -5.34
N ASN A 153 -9.26 34.53 -4.25
CA ASN A 153 -8.22 35.52 -3.95
C ASN A 153 -6.92 34.78 -3.65
N ILE A 154 -6.08 34.58 -4.66
CA ILE A 154 -4.73 34.07 -4.48
C ILE A 154 -3.89 35.25 -3.97
N GLU A 155 -3.74 35.35 -2.65
CA GLU A 155 -2.75 36.26 -2.07
C GLU A 155 -1.36 35.90 -2.61
N ALA A 156 -0.81 36.80 -3.43
CA ALA A 156 0.52 36.68 -3.99
C ALA A 156 1.55 36.76 -2.86
N LYS A 157 2.12 35.61 -2.47
CA LYS A 157 3.29 35.59 -1.57
C LYS A 157 4.44 36.37 -2.23
N PRO A 158 5.11 37.29 -1.50
CA PRO A 158 6.22 38.04 -2.08
C PRO A 158 7.36 37.11 -2.49
N ALA A 159 7.88 37.35 -3.69
CA ALA A 159 8.97 36.57 -4.28
C ALA A 159 10.22 36.58 -3.37
N ARG A 160 10.73 35.38 -3.09
CA ARG A 160 11.97 35.19 -2.31
C ARG A 160 13.15 35.65 -3.16
N ILE A 161 13.69 36.83 -2.87
CA ILE A 161 14.89 37.37 -3.54
C ILE A 161 16.08 36.46 -3.20
N LEU A 162 16.58 35.71 -4.18
CA LEU A 162 17.85 34.97 -4.08
C LEU A 162 19.00 35.95 -4.30
N ARG A 163 19.82 36.18 -3.27
CA ARG A 163 21.07 36.95 -3.39
C ARG A 163 22.13 36.09 -4.09
N PRO A 164 22.86 36.61 -5.10
CA PRO A 164 23.94 35.87 -5.73
C PRO A 164 25.15 35.75 -4.80
N ALA A 165 25.74 34.55 -4.74
CA ALA A 165 26.96 34.28 -4.01
C ALA A 165 28.15 34.98 -4.69
N ARG A 166 28.90 35.78 -3.92
CA ARG A 166 30.19 36.33 -4.35
C ARG A 166 31.23 35.22 -4.35
N ARG A 167 31.96 35.12 -5.47
CA ARG A 167 33.11 34.23 -5.69
C ARG A 167 34.37 35.03 -5.38
N ASN A 168 35.20 34.53 -4.45
CA ASN A 168 36.62 34.88 -4.32
C ASN A 168 37.43 33.67 -4.73
#